data_AF-A0A0T1Q0D5-F1
#
_entry.id   AF-A0A0T1Q0D5-F1
#
_cell.length_a   1.000
_cell.length_b   1.000
_cell.length_c   1.000
_cell.angle_alpha   90.00
_cell.angle_beta   90.00
_cell.angle_gamma   90.00
#
_symmetry.space_group_name_H-M   'P 1'
#
loop_
_entity.id
_entity.type
_entity.pdbx_description
1 polymer ?
#
loop_
_entity_poly.entity_id
_entity_poly.type
_entity_poly.pdbx_seq_one_letter_code
_entity_poly.pdbx_strand_id
1 'polypeptide(L)'
;MAGRSGRPSTGAMSTHAPPSRPPTRSPAPSSPVRPPHARSAPPPGARTVVTALVVAMAGAALLAGGPARATARATAVAAAGAPAGAPAPAAAPAPGAPAVAEPALAEPVAAAPVVAAAPVVAPAPAPVAAPPAVAAPVRAESVAAAPAPAAAPIPAAPVPAAPVVAEPAPRFAGKAFDTCEAPSLAVMKAWLNSPYRAVGVYFGGRGRGCPTQKELSPAWVASAHAMGWRLLPLFVGSQAPCVYAAAKRPYAIGGTPWSQGVREAGEAVRAARALGIGTSSPLYLDIEAYQVEDTSCAATTLSFVRAWNREVRRLGYLPGFYSSADTGVRHIEGQRKAGTQDLPSVMWFARWRGTPALYTETSLHPEAWTPHARIHQYAGNVAESYGGRRMLIDRNAVDAPVARVTTTGN
;
A
#
# COMPACT_ATOMS: atom_id res chain seq x y z
N MET A 1 -45.86 -86.94 2.33
CA MET A 1 -46.59 -85.68 2.64
C MET A 1 -46.35 -84.75 1.45
N ALA A 2 -47.15 -84.83 0.37
CA ALA A 2 -48.37 -84.04 0.13
C ALA A 2 -48.11 -82.52 0.27
N GLY A 3 -48.26 -81.66 -0.75
CA GLY A 3 -48.64 -81.85 -2.15
C GLY A 3 -48.88 -80.51 -2.85
N ARG A 4 -48.71 -80.55 -4.19
CA ARG A 4 -49.44 -79.85 -5.27
C ARG A 4 -49.43 -78.30 -5.35
N SER A 5 -48.96 -77.66 -6.43
CA SER A 5 -49.33 -77.68 -7.87
C SER A 5 -50.33 -76.57 -8.23
N GLY A 6 -50.02 -75.80 -9.30
CA GLY A 6 -51.03 -75.35 -10.28
C GLY A 6 -51.32 -73.85 -10.40
N ARG A 7 -50.75 -73.22 -11.44
CA ARG A 7 -51.26 -72.04 -12.20
C ARG A 7 -52.57 -72.40 -12.96
N PRO A 8 -53.20 -71.55 -13.81
CA PRO A 8 -53.29 -70.07 -13.98
C PRO A 8 -54.76 -69.57 -14.18
N SER A 9 -55.03 -68.26 -14.37
CA SER A 9 -55.85 -67.72 -15.50
C SER A 9 -56.10 -66.19 -15.43
N THR A 10 -55.79 -65.53 -16.55
CA THR A 10 -56.51 -64.42 -17.25
C THR A 10 -57.06 -63.17 -16.54
N GLY A 11 -56.59 -62.01 -17.02
CA GLY A 11 -57.44 -61.06 -17.75
C GLY A 11 -57.87 -59.78 -17.01
N ALA A 12 -57.33 -58.63 -17.42
CA ALA A 12 -58.08 -57.44 -17.88
C ALA A 12 -57.17 -56.20 -17.89
N MET A 13 -57.17 -55.50 -19.02
CA MET A 13 -56.54 -54.20 -19.22
C MET A 13 -57.21 -53.14 -18.31
N SER A 14 -56.41 -52.30 -17.67
CA SER A 14 -56.86 -50.99 -17.21
C SER A 14 -55.83 -49.95 -17.64
N THR A 15 -56.29 -49.09 -18.55
CA THR A 15 -55.66 -47.87 -18.99
C THR A 15 -55.53 -46.93 -17.80
N HIS A 16 -54.30 -46.56 -17.43
CA HIS A 16 -54.05 -45.41 -16.55
C HIS A 16 -53.08 -44.46 -17.25
N ALA A 17 -53.60 -43.26 -17.47
CA ALA A 17 -52.96 -42.13 -18.11
C ALA A 17 -51.74 -41.65 -17.31
N PRO A 18 -50.74 -41.03 -17.98
CA PRO A 18 -49.58 -40.46 -17.30
C PRO A 18 -49.96 -39.21 -16.48
N PRO A 19 -49.25 -38.91 -15.38
CA PRO A 19 -49.53 -37.75 -14.55
C PRO A 19 -49.26 -36.44 -15.29
N SER A 20 -50.24 -35.53 -15.18
CA SER A 20 -50.31 -34.21 -15.78
C SER A 20 -49.13 -33.31 -15.41
N ARG A 21 -48.52 -32.66 -16.42
CA ARG A 21 -47.55 -31.56 -16.23
C ARG A 21 -48.19 -30.39 -15.48
N PRO A 22 -47.44 -29.67 -14.62
CA PRO A 22 -47.90 -28.42 -14.03
C PRO A 22 -48.05 -27.32 -15.10
N PRO A 23 -48.94 -26.33 -14.89
CA PRO A 23 -49.23 -25.32 -15.90
C PRO A 23 -48.03 -24.42 -16.16
N THR A 24 -47.65 -24.32 -17.43
CA THR A 24 -46.74 -23.31 -17.97
C THR A 24 -47.38 -21.93 -17.81
N ARG A 25 -46.80 -21.07 -16.97
CA ARG A 25 -47.11 -19.63 -16.98
C ARG A 25 -46.59 -19.03 -18.28
N SER A 26 -47.49 -18.49 -19.10
CA SER A 26 -47.12 -17.61 -20.21
C SER A 26 -46.38 -16.37 -19.70
N PRO A 27 -45.39 -15.82 -20.44
CA PRO A 27 -44.71 -14.59 -20.07
C PRO A 27 -45.67 -13.41 -20.20
N ALA A 28 -45.68 -12.51 -19.20
CA ALA A 28 -46.35 -11.23 -19.29
C ALA A 28 -45.70 -10.34 -20.38
N PRO A 29 -46.47 -9.45 -21.04
CA PRO A 29 -45.90 -8.52 -22.01
C PRO A 29 -44.92 -7.56 -21.32
N SER A 30 -43.69 -7.55 -21.82
CA SER A 30 -42.61 -6.67 -21.42
C SER A 30 -42.98 -5.20 -21.65
N SER A 31 -43.11 -4.44 -20.56
CA SER A 31 -43.13 -2.99 -20.59
C SER A 31 -41.74 -2.46 -20.95
N PRO A 32 -41.59 -1.37 -21.73
CA PRO A 32 -40.29 -0.86 -22.12
C PRO A 32 -39.53 -0.33 -20.91
N VAL A 33 -38.39 -0.95 -20.61
CA VAL A 33 -37.43 -0.47 -19.62
C VAL A 33 -36.86 0.86 -20.12
N ARG A 34 -37.21 1.94 -19.44
CA ARG A 34 -36.61 3.26 -19.62
C ARG A 34 -35.12 3.17 -19.25
N PRO A 35 -34.18 3.62 -20.08
CA PRO A 35 -32.76 3.49 -19.77
C PRO A 35 -32.40 4.26 -18.50
N PRO A 36 -31.51 3.74 -17.63
CA PRO A 36 -30.97 4.55 -16.55
C PRO A 36 -30.20 5.71 -17.18
N HIS A 37 -30.59 6.93 -16.82
CA HIS A 37 -29.84 8.14 -17.15
C HIS A 37 -28.37 7.95 -16.78
N ALA A 38 -27.50 8.00 -17.79
CA ALA A 38 -26.08 8.21 -17.61
C ALA A 38 -25.90 9.48 -16.76
N ARG A 39 -25.51 9.32 -15.49
CA ARG A 39 -25.00 10.43 -14.70
C ARG A 39 -23.53 10.58 -15.06
N SER A 40 -23.32 11.56 -15.93
CA SER A 40 -22.11 12.20 -16.40
C SER A 40 -20.84 11.94 -15.58
N ALA A 41 -19.83 11.40 -16.26
CA ALA A 41 -18.44 11.72 -15.94
C ALA A 41 -18.23 13.25 -16.05
N PRO A 42 -17.40 13.88 -15.22
CA PRO A 42 -17.05 15.29 -15.41
C PRO A 42 -16.18 15.44 -16.67
N PRO A 43 -16.45 16.44 -17.54
CA PRO A 43 -15.61 16.70 -18.69
C PRO A 43 -14.28 17.35 -18.29
N PRO A 44 -13.21 17.18 -19.08
CA PRO A 44 -11.94 17.85 -18.85
C PRO A 44 -12.03 19.32 -19.26
N GLY A 45 -11.58 20.21 -18.38
CA GLY A 45 -11.13 21.57 -18.72
C GLY A 45 -12.20 22.60 -19.08
N ALA A 46 -12.54 23.47 -18.13
CA ALA A 46 -12.98 24.82 -18.43
C ALA A 46 -12.35 25.80 -17.42
N ARG A 47 -11.54 26.72 -17.95
CA ARG A 47 -11.00 27.87 -17.23
C ARG A 47 -12.16 28.73 -16.73
N THR A 48 -12.18 29.07 -15.45
CA THR A 48 -13.03 30.13 -14.92
C THR A 48 -12.14 31.19 -14.30
N VAL A 49 -12.14 32.37 -14.93
CA VAL A 49 -11.62 33.63 -14.37
C VAL A 49 -12.58 34.05 -13.26
N VAL A 50 -12.07 34.16 -12.03
CA VAL A 50 -12.78 34.79 -10.92
C VAL A 50 -12.26 36.21 -10.79
N THR A 51 -13.09 37.17 -11.16
CA THR A 51 -12.88 38.59 -10.87
C THR A 51 -13.28 38.82 -9.40
N ALA A 52 -12.32 39.23 -8.57
CA ALA A 52 -12.58 39.65 -7.19
C ALA A 52 -13.12 41.09 -7.18
N LEU A 53 -14.33 41.28 -6.64
CA LEU A 53 -14.89 42.59 -6.31
C LEU A 53 -14.51 42.91 -4.86
N VAL A 54 -13.64 43.92 -4.67
CA VAL A 54 -13.34 44.51 -3.36
C VAL A 54 -14.33 45.64 -3.11
N VAL A 55 -15.16 45.53 -2.08
CA VAL A 55 -15.96 46.65 -1.56
C VAL A 55 -15.21 47.26 -0.38
N ALA A 56 -14.70 48.47 -0.57
CA ALA A 56 -14.21 49.33 0.51
C ALA A 56 -15.38 50.12 1.09
N MET A 57 -15.64 49.95 2.38
CA MET A 57 -16.56 50.79 3.16
C MET A 57 -15.80 52.04 3.61
N ALA A 58 -16.14 53.19 3.02
CA ALA A 58 -15.83 54.52 3.55
C ALA A 58 -17.14 55.13 4.06
N GLY A 59 -17.20 55.42 5.36
CA GLY A 59 -18.31 56.10 6.02
C GLY A 59 -17.78 57.23 6.88
N ALA A 60 -18.16 58.45 6.51
CA ALA A 60 -17.72 59.72 7.07
C ALA A 60 -18.26 60.00 8.48
N ALA A 61 -17.53 60.81 9.26
CA ALA A 61 -18.06 61.55 10.40
C ALA A 61 -17.50 62.98 10.39
N LEU A 62 -18.40 63.97 10.49
CA LEU A 62 -18.12 65.41 10.53
C LEU A 62 -18.69 66.01 11.84
N LEU A 63 -17.89 66.87 12.46
CA LEU A 63 -18.19 68.02 13.36
C LEU A 63 -18.66 67.78 14.81
N ALA A 64 -17.84 68.26 15.78
CA ALA A 64 -18.18 69.38 16.70
C ALA A 64 -17.07 69.70 17.76
N GLY A 65 -16.76 71.01 17.88
CA GLY A 65 -16.26 71.83 19.01
C GLY A 65 -15.48 71.27 20.23
N GLY A 66 -14.37 71.96 20.59
CA GLY A 66 -13.57 71.79 21.85
C GLY A 66 -14.17 72.51 23.08
N PRO A 67 -13.38 73.05 24.06
CA PRO A 67 -11.98 72.83 24.45
C PRO A 67 -11.75 72.59 25.98
N ALA A 68 -10.56 72.15 26.43
CA ALA A 68 -10.00 72.52 27.75
C ALA A 68 -8.51 72.18 27.96
N ARG A 69 -7.78 73.20 28.47
CA ARG A 69 -6.46 73.36 29.13
C ARG A 69 -5.92 72.12 29.91
N ALA A 70 -4.61 71.93 30.15
CA ALA A 70 -3.61 72.90 30.62
C ALA A 70 -2.14 72.40 30.52
N THR A 71 -1.21 73.33 30.23
CA THR A 71 0.16 73.56 30.80
C THR A 71 1.22 72.43 30.79
N ALA A 72 2.51 72.61 30.46
CA ALA A 72 3.37 73.79 30.55
C ALA A 72 4.66 73.68 29.67
N ARG A 73 5.12 74.86 29.18
CA ARG A 73 6.49 75.44 29.08
C ARG A 73 7.70 74.56 28.70
N ALA A 74 8.75 75.03 28.03
CA ALA A 74 9.14 76.23 27.27
C ALA A 74 10.61 75.95 26.82
N THR A 75 11.10 76.28 25.63
CA THR A 75 11.76 77.55 25.23
C THR A 75 12.47 77.26 23.88
N ALA A 76 12.18 78.00 22.79
CA ALA A 76 12.95 79.14 22.24
C ALA A 76 14.21 78.71 21.43
N VAL A 77 14.60 79.25 20.25
CA VAL A 77 14.22 80.44 19.45
C VAL A 77 14.96 80.40 18.08
N ALA A 78 14.32 80.96 17.03
CA ALA A 78 14.82 81.66 15.80
C ALA A 78 15.86 81.02 14.83
N ALA A 79 15.97 81.37 13.53
CA ALA A 79 15.14 82.07 12.54
C ALA A 79 15.84 82.01 11.14
N ALA A 80 15.02 82.09 10.08
CA ALA A 80 15.20 82.75 8.77
C ALA A 80 16.34 82.39 7.77
N GLY A 81 15.94 82.19 6.50
CA GLY A 81 16.76 82.51 5.30
C GLY A 81 16.60 81.56 4.09
N ALA A 82 15.94 82.02 3.02
CA ALA A 82 16.01 81.48 1.63
C ALA A 82 17.05 82.31 0.80
N PRO A 83 17.39 82.08 -0.50
CA PRO A 83 16.83 81.18 -1.53
C PRO A 83 17.82 80.49 -2.55
N ALA A 84 17.26 79.68 -3.49
CA ALA A 84 17.62 79.41 -4.91
C ALA A 84 18.94 78.70 -5.37
N GLY A 85 18.79 77.75 -6.32
CA GLY A 85 19.81 77.38 -7.35
C GLY A 85 20.19 75.88 -7.47
N ALA A 86 19.95 75.25 -8.63
CA ALA A 86 20.18 73.82 -8.99
C ALA A 86 21.63 73.52 -9.51
N PRO A 87 21.99 72.35 -10.12
CA PRO A 87 21.71 70.91 -9.89
C PRO A 87 22.97 69.96 -9.87
N ALA A 88 22.75 68.65 -9.55
CA ALA A 88 23.55 67.43 -9.81
C ALA A 88 24.97 67.27 -9.17
N PRO A 89 25.40 66.07 -8.68
CA PRO A 89 25.94 65.01 -9.56
C PRO A 89 25.77 63.54 -9.06
N ALA A 90 26.58 62.64 -9.65
CA ALA A 90 26.44 61.20 -9.82
C ALA A 90 26.99 60.25 -8.71
N ALA A 91 26.46 59.01 -8.74
CA ALA A 91 27.04 57.67 -8.56
C ALA A 91 28.02 57.28 -7.40
N ALA A 92 27.48 56.43 -6.49
CA ALA A 92 27.97 55.17 -5.85
C ALA A 92 29.21 55.16 -4.88
N PRO A 93 29.41 54.15 -3.97
CA PRO A 93 28.65 52.90 -3.66
C PRO A 93 28.40 52.52 -2.14
N ALA A 94 27.42 51.61 -1.90
CA ALA A 94 27.22 50.49 -0.92
C ALA A 94 27.61 50.57 0.60
N PRO A 95 27.09 49.71 1.54
CA PRO A 95 26.27 48.48 1.40
C PRO A 95 25.06 48.32 2.39
N GLY A 96 24.21 47.30 2.15
CA GLY A 96 23.26 46.78 3.16
C GLY A 96 22.05 46.02 2.57
N ALA A 97 22.13 44.68 2.50
CA ALA A 97 21.04 43.76 2.14
C ALA A 97 20.21 43.35 3.39
N PRO A 98 19.11 42.54 3.31
CA PRO A 98 18.48 41.93 2.14
C PRO A 98 16.93 42.05 2.08
N ALA A 99 16.36 41.87 0.89
CA ALA A 99 14.96 41.51 0.71
C ALA A 99 14.84 40.37 -0.32
N VAL A 100 13.97 39.42 -0.01
CA VAL A 100 13.70 38.18 -0.72
C VAL A 100 12.79 38.46 -1.92
N ALA A 101 13.14 37.96 -3.10
CA ALA A 101 12.25 37.89 -4.26
C ALA A 101 12.50 36.58 -5.04
N GLU A 102 11.39 35.97 -5.47
CA GLU A 102 11.31 34.73 -6.26
C GLU A 102 12.02 34.84 -7.62
N PRO A 103 12.37 33.71 -8.27
CA PRO A 103 12.61 33.71 -9.70
C PRO A 103 11.51 33.03 -10.51
N ALA A 104 11.27 33.70 -11.63
CA ALA A 104 10.51 33.39 -12.80
C ALA A 104 10.84 32.05 -13.51
N LEU A 105 9.89 31.65 -14.35
CA LEU A 105 9.97 30.61 -15.37
C LEU A 105 11.07 30.88 -16.40
N ALA A 106 11.79 29.83 -16.82
CA ALA A 106 12.63 29.84 -18.02
C ALA A 106 12.35 28.59 -18.89
N GLU A 107 12.10 28.86 -20.17
CA GLU A 107 11.97 27.95 -21.32
C GLU A 107 13.32 27.34 -21.74
N PRO A 108 13.34 26.31 -22.63
CA PRO A 108 14.42 25.32 -22.71
C PRO A 108 15.50 25.67 -23.74
N VAL A 109 16.73 25.18 -23.55
CA VAL A 109 17.79 25.25 -24.57
C VAL A 109 18.58 23.94 -24.67
N ALA A 110 18.49 23.37 -25.87
CA ALA A 110 19.44 22.56 -26.64
C ALA A 110 20.12 21.30 -26.04
N ALA A 111 19.94 20.20 -26.79
CA ALA A 111 20.70 18.95 -26.70
C ALA A 111 22.09 19.05 -27.34
N ALA A 112 23.06 18.30 -26.80
CA ALA A 112 24.23 17.73 -27.50
C ALA A 112 24.86 16.60 -26.63
N PRO A 113 25.78 15.76 -27.15
CA PRO A 113 25.51 14.46 -27.75
C PRO A 113 25.92 13.25 -26.87
N VAL A 114 25.38 12.09 -27.24
CA VAL A 114 25.69 10.77 -26.68
C VAL A 114 27.09 10.33 -27.11
N VAL A 115 27.95 9.99 -26.14
CA VAL A 115 29.19 9.25 -26.40
C VAL A 115 28.89 7.76 -26.28
N ALA A 116 29.13 7.02 -27.36
CA ALA A 116 28.94 5.58 -27.43
C ALA A 116 29.93 4.83 -26.52
N ALA A 117 29.42 3.89 -25.72
CA ALA A 117 30.24 2.89 -25.04
C ALA A 117 29.95 1.50 -25.64
N ALA A 118 31.06 0.81 -25.97
CA ALA A 118 31.15 -0.47 -26.67
C ALA A 118 30.47 -1.66 -25.96
N PRO A 119 30.18 -2.77 -26.67
CA PRO A 119 29.44 -3.90 -26.11
C PRO A 119 30.29 -4.73 -25.15
N VAL A 120 29.73 -5.05 -23.98
CA VAL A 120 30.32 -6.01 -23.04
C VAL A 120 29.92 -7.42 -23.44
N VAL A 121 30.92 -8.25 -23.77
CA VAL A 121 30.80 -9.67 -24.09
C VAL A 121 30.36 -10.46 -22.85
N ALA A 122 29.34 -11.30 -23.00
CA ALA A 122 28.86 -12.20 -21.94
C ALA A 122 29.74 -13.47 -21.85
N PRO A 123 30.02 -14.02 -20.65
CA PRO A 123 30.70 -15.31 -20.52
C PRO A 123 29.74 -16.50 -20.74
N ALA A 124 30.26 -17.54 -21.40
CA ALA A 124 29.58 -18.79 -21.74
C ALA A 124 29.30 -19.70 -20.51
N PRO A 125 28.32 -20.61 -20.57
CA PRO A 125 28.00 -21.53 -19.47
C PRO A 125 29.01 -22.70 -19.38
N ALA A 126 29.32 -23.12 -18.15
CA ALA A 126 30.17 -24.26 -17.84
C ALA A 126 29.48 -25.62 -18.14
N PRO A 127 30.23 -26.69 -18.46
CA PRO A 127 29.67 -27.97 -18.88
C PRO A 127 29.17 -28.83 -17.70
N VAL A 128 28.11 -29.59 -17.98
CA VAL A 128 27.46 -30.55 -17.07
C VAL A 128 28.32 -31.83 -17.00
N ALA A 129 28.69 -32.27 -15.80
CA ALA A 129 29.42 -33.51 -15.58
C ALA A 129 28.47 -34.73 -15.59
N ALA A 130 28.88 -35.77 -16.34
CA ALA A 130 28.21 -37.08 -16.44
C ALA A 130 28.44 -37.96 -15.19
N PRO A 131 27.55 -38.94 -14.91
CA PRO A 131 27.71 -39.84 -13.75
C PRO A 131 28.76 -40.94 -14.02
N PRO A 132 29.49 -41.44 -13.00
CA PRO A 132 30.43 -42.53 -13.19
C PRO A 132 29.74 -43.89 -13.25
N ALA A 133 30.33 -44.76 -14.08
CA ALA A 133 29.93 -46.12 -14.38
C ALA A 133 30.21 -47.11 -13.24
N VAL A 134 29.44 -48.20 -13.26
CA VAL A 134 29.51 -49.36 -12.36
C VAL A 134 30.81 -50.14 -12.54
N ALA A 135 31.53 -50.42 -11.45
CA ALA A 135 32.64 -51.38 -11.42
C ALA A 135 32.32 -52.55 -10.47
N ALA A 136 32.57 -53.76 -10.95
CA ALA A 136 32.30 -55.07 -10.34
C ALA A 136 33.31 -55.41 -9.21
N PRO A 137 33.09 -56.47 -8.41
CA PRO A 137 33.70 -56.63 -7.10
C PRO A 137 35.10 -57.23 -7.18
N VAL A 138 36.02 -56.73 -6.35
CA VAL A 138 37.32 -57.34 -6.09
C VAL A 138 37.33 -58.03 -4.73
N ARG A 139 38.04 -59.16 -4.75
CA ARG A 139 38.11 -60.29 -3.83
C ARG A 139 38.63 -59.91 -2.43
N ALA A 140 38.04 -60.53 -1.40
CA ALA A 140 38.47 -60.40 -0.02
C ALA A 140 39.83 -61.08 0.21
N GLU A 141 40.77 -60.36 0.81
CA GLU A 141 41.94 -60.93 1.49
C GLU A 141 41.81 -60.67 3.00
N SER A 142 41.93 -61.75 3.76
CA SER A 142 41.89 -61.80 5.22
C SER A 142 43.25 -61.37 5.77
N VAL A 143 43.29 -60.26 6.53
CA VAL A 143 44.45 -59.88 7.34
C VAL A 143 44.04 -59.85 8.81
N ALA A 144 44.90 -60.46 9.62
CA ALA A 144 44.70 -60.79 11.03
C ALA A 144 44.41 -59.57 11.93
N ALA A 145 43.64 -59.84 12.99
CA ALA A 145 43.14 -58.89 13.97
C ALA A 145 44.26 -58.24 14.81
N ALA A 146 44.25 -56.90 14.83
CA ALA A 146 44.92 -56.08 15.84
C ALA A 146 43.88 -55.66 16.92
N PRO A 147 44.28 -55.47 18.19
CA PRO A 147 43.34 -55.19 19.27
C PRO A 147 42.71 -53.79 19.13
N ALA A 148 41.40 -53.71 19.36
CA ALA A 148 40.60 -52.50 19.20
C ALA A 148 40.95 -51.42 20.25
N PRO A 149 41.12 -50.14 19.86
CA PRO A 149 41.10 -49.05 20.82
C PRO A 149 39.67 -48.81 21.32
N ALA A 150 39.54 -48.49 22.61
CA ALA A 150 38.27 -48.19 23.26
C ALA A 150 37.50 -47.08 22.51
N ALA A 151 36.25 -47.37 22.17
CA ALA A 151 35.37 -46.43 21.47
C ALA A 151 35.05 -45.22 22.35
N ALA A 152 35.37 -44.02 21.86
CA ALA A 152 34.86 -42.78 22.42
C ALA A 152 33.34 -42.69 22.24
N PRO A 153 32.59 -42.09 23.19
CA PRO A 153 31.14 -41.96 23.07
C PRO A 153 30.77 -41.08 21.88
N ILE A 154 29.91 -41.62 21.00
CA ILE A 154 29.35 -40.89 19.87
C ILE A 154 28.41 -39.81 20.42
N PRO A 155 28.60 -38.52 20.08
CA PRO A 155 27.67 -37.48 20.49
C PRO A 155 26.29 -37.77 19.88
N ALA A 156 25.26 -37.77 20.73
CA ALA A 156 23.88 -37.97 20.30
C ALA A 156 23.51 -36.94 19.23
N ALA A 157 22.95 -37.43 18.12
CA ALA A 157 22.46 -36.56 17.05
C ALA A 157 21.40 -35.60 17.62
N PRO A 158 21.42 -34.31 17.25
CA PRO A 158 20.41 -33.36 17.70
C PRO A 158 19.03 -33.83 17.23
N VAL A 159 18.13 -34.02 18.19
CA VAL A 159 16.72 -34.33 17.92
C VAL A 159 16.14 -33.16 17.10
N PRO A 160 15.52 -33.39 15.94
CA PRO A 160 14.89 -32.31 15.19
C PRO A 160 13.84 -31.67 16.08
N ALA A 161 13.98 -30.37 16.33
CA ALA A 161 12.97 -29.60 17.05
C ALA A 161 11.63 -29.79 16.36
N ALA A 162 10.60 -30.10 17.16
CA ALA A 162 9.23 -30.17 16.67
C ALA A 162 8.90 -28.87 15.90
N PRO A 163 8.17 -28.94 14.77
CA PRO A 163 7.80 -27.74 14.03
C PRO A 163 7.06 -26.80 14.97
N VAL A 164 7.67 -25.65 15.26
CA VAL A 164 7.02 -24.58 16.01
C VAL A 164 5.80 -24.19 15.19
N VAL A 165 4.61 -24.53 15.68
CA VAL A 165 3.36 -24.11 15.06
C VAL A 165 3.40 -22.59 15.02
N ALA A 166 3.50 -22.02 13.83
CA ALA A 166 3.54 -20.58 13.66
C ALA A 166 2.27 -19.98 14.28
N GLU A 167 2.42 -19.22 15.37
CA GLU A 167 1.28 -18.58 16.00
C GLU A 167 0.55 -17.71 14.97
N PRO A 168 -0.79 -17.68 14.97
CA PRO A 168 -1.54 -16.76 14.14
C PRO A 168 -1.09 -15.31 14.37
N ALA A 169 -1.15 -14.51 13.32
CA ALA A 169 -0.90 -13.08 13.43
C ALA A 169 -1.84 -12.44 14.45
N PRO A 170 -1.37 -11.48 15.28
CA PRO A 170 -2.27 -10.68 16.09
C PRO A 170 -3.26 -9.95 15.17
N ARG A 171 -4.50 -9.76 15.63
CA ARG A 171 -5.56 -9.10 14.87
C ARG A 171 -5.94 -7.77 15.51
N PHE A 172 -6.44 -6.85 14.71
CA PHE A 172 -6.96 -5.58 15.17
C PHE A 172 -8.25 -5.23 14.42
N ALA A 173 -9.25 -4.79 15.17
CA ALA A 173 -10.47 -4.20 14.65
C ALA A 173 -10.59 -2.77 15.19
N GLY A 174 -10.73 -1.78 14.31
CA GLY A 174 -10.80 -0.38 14.70
C GLY A 174 -10.30 0.58 13.64
N LYS A 175 -9.93 1.80 14.06
CA LYS A 175 -9.42 2.82 13.14
C LYS A 175 -7.90 2.80 13.09
N ALA A 176 -7.38 2.94 11.87
CA ALA A 176 -5.97 3.21 11.60
C ALA A 176 -5.83 4.50 10.79
N PHE A 177 -4.62 5.02 10.75
CA PHE A 177 -4.24 6.01 9.75
C PHE A 177 -2.91 5.60 9.12
N ASP A 178 -2.59 6.16 7.96
CA ASP A 178 -1.24 6.11 7.42
C ASP A 178 -0.81 7.52 6.99
N THR A 179 0.49 7.73 6.93
CA THR A 179 1.09 8.97 6.48
C THR A 179 2.49 8.68 5.94
N CYS A 180 2.98 9.59 5.10
CA CYS A 180 4.14 9.33 4.25
C CYS A 180 5.42 9.01 5.06
N GLU A 181 5.71 9.77 6.11
CA GLU A 181 6.83 9.50 7.04
C GLU A 181 6.31 8.94 8.36
N ALA A 182 6.97 7.92 8.92
CA ALA A 182 6.71 7.47 10.29
C ALA A 182 6.77 8.68 11.26
N PRO A 183 5.69 8.99 12.01
CA PRO A 183 5.70 10.15 12.91
C PRO A 183 6.67 9.95 14.07
N SER A 184 7.23 11.03 14.63
CA SER A 184 8.05 10.92 15.83
C SER A 184 7.26 10.33 17.01
N LEU A 185 7.94 9.66 17.94
CA LEU A 185 7.28 9.04 19.11
C LEU A 185 6.51 10.05 19.97
N ALA A 186 6.96 11.32 20.00
CA ALA A 186 6.23 12.39 20.68
C ALA A 186 4.87 12.69 20.00
N VAL A 187 4.83 12.67 18.67
CA VAL A 187 3.59 12.81 17.90
C VAL A 187 2.70 11.59 18.12
N MET A 188 3.26 10.38 18.04
CA MET A 188 2.54 9.13 18.31
C MET A 188 1.88 9.12 19.70
N LYS A 189 2.60 9.61 20.73
CA LYS A 189 2.07 9.75 22.10
C LYS A 189 0.93 10.77 22.17
N ALA A 190 1.10 11.95 21.56
CA ALA A 190 0.07 12.98 21.53
C ALA A 190 -1.21 12.50 20.82
N TRP A 191 -1.03 11.70 19.76
CA TRP A 191 -2.12 11.15 18.95
C TRP A 191 -2.86 9.97 19.59
N LEU A 192 -2.47 9.50 20.77
CA LEU A 192 -3.33 8.61 21.57
C LEU A 192 -4.67 9.27 21.94
N ASN A 193 -4.74 10.61 21.92
CA ASN A 193 -5.98 11.39 22.06
C ASN A 193 -6.91 11.30 20.82
N SER A 194 -6.47 10.67 19.74
CA SER A 194 -7.27 10.41 18.53
C SER A 194 -8.09 9.12 18.67
N PRO A 195 -9.05 8.85 17.77
CA PRO A 195 -9.77 7.58 17.74
C PRO A 195 -8.96 6.42 17.10
N TYR A 196 -7.72 6.67 16.65
CA TYR A 196 -6.90 5.66 15.97
C TYR A 196 -6.07 4.83 16.96
N ARG A 197 -5.89 3.53 16.70
CA ARG A 197 -5.00 2.64 17.49
C ARG A 197 -4.09 1.77 16.62
N ALA A 198 -4.08 2.05 15.32
CA ALA A 198 -3.19 1.41 14.36
C ALA A 198 -2.62 2.44 13.39
N VAL A 199 -1.41 2.18 12.89
CA VAL A 199 -0.72 3.06 11.95
C VAL A 199 -0.10 2.27 10.79
N GLY A 200 -0.31 2.75 9.56
CA GLY A 200 0.40 2.30 8.37
C GLY A 200 1.82 2.83 8.35
N VAL A 201 2.78 1.93 8.10
CA VAL A 201 4.21 2.26 8.12
C VAL A 201 4.87 1.81 6.83
N TYR A 202 5.39 2.76 6.05
CA TYR A 202 6.06 2.51 4.78
C TYR A 202 7.50 1.99 5.00
N PHE A 203 7.62 0.72 5.34
CA PHE A 203 8.87 0.14 5.84
C PHE A 203 9.88 -0.24 4.75
N GLY A 204 9.44 -0.37 3.50
CA GLY A 204 10.28 -0.89 2.42
C GLY A 204 9.84 -0.49 1.02
N GLY A 205 10.71 -0.77 0.06
CA GLY A 205 10.40 -0.72 -1.37
C GLY A 205 10.92 0.52 -2.09
N ARG A 206 11.29 0.32 -3.36
CA ARG A 206 11.90 1.35 -4.21
C ARG A 206 10.92 2.45 -4.64
N GLY A 207 9.61 2.17 -4.62
CA GLY A 207 8.55 3.09 -5.06
C GLY A 207 7.92 3.94 -3.96
N ARG A 208 8.51 3.99 -2.76
CA ARG A 208 7.98 4.80 -1.64
C ARG A 208 7.93 6.29 -2.00
N GLY A 209 6.83 6.95 -1.63
CA GLY A 209 6.69 8.40 -1.81
C GLY A 209 7.66 9.20 -0.94
N CYS A 210 7.82 8.78 0.32
CA CYS A 210 8.86 9.29 1.22
C CYS A 210 10.03 8.30 1.25
N PRO A 211 11.13 8.58 0.50
CA PRO A 211 12.21 7.61 0.32
C PRO A 211 12.95 7.32 1.63
N THR A 212 13.08 8.34 2.49
CA THR A 212 13.75 8.27 3.78
C THR A 212 12.72 8.30 4.90
N GLN A 213 12.70 7.26 5.73
CA GLN A 213 11.85 7.18 6.92
C GLN A 213 12.68 7.56 8.15
N LYS A 214 12.79 8.86 8.45
CA LYS A 214 13.74 9.38 9.46
C LYS A 214 13.56 8.79 10.85
N GLU A 215 12.31 8.61 11.28
CA GLU A 215 11.98 8.10 12.61
C GLU A 215 11.94 6.57 12.66
N LEU A 216 11.73 5.91 11.50
CA LEU A 216 11.48 4.48 11.46
C LEU A 216 12.76 3.69 11.73
N SER A 217 12.80 3.09 12.91
CA SER A 217 13.90 2.26 13.39
C SER A 217 13.33 1.10 14.21
N PRO A 218 14.15 0.08 14.56
CA PRO A 218 13.70 -1.00 15.45
C PRO A 218 13.25 -0.46 16.81
N ALA A 219 13.95 0.55 17.34
CA ALA A 219 13.59 1.22 18.59
C ALA A 219 12.26 1.96 18.49
N TRP A 220 11.98 2.61 17.36
CA TRP A 220 10.70 3.24 17.10
C TRP A 220 9.57 2.21 17.03
N VAL A 221 9.78 1.11 16.31
CA VAL A 221 8.79 0.01 16.19
C VAL A 221 8.44 -0.57 17.56
N ALA A 222 9.46 -0.89 18.36
CA ALA A 222 9.27 -1.38 19.72
C ALA A 222 8.54 -0.35 20.61
N SER A 223 8.94 0.93 20.54
CA SER A 223 8.35 2.00 21.35
C SER A 223 6.89 2.30 20.97
N ALA A 224 6.58 2.38 19.68
CA ALA A 224 5.22 2.56 19.19
C ALA A 224 4.33 1.38 19.61
N HIS A 225 4.84 0.15 19.48
CA HIS A 225 4.13 -1.04 19.91
C HIS A 225 3.86 -1.06 21.43
N ALA A 226 4.88 -0.79 22.25
CA ALA A 226 4.76 -0.71 23.71
C ALA A 226 3.80 0.40 24.16
N MET A 227 3.70 1.49 23.39
CA MET A 227 2.74 2.58 23.60
C MET A 227 1.28 2.17 23.26
N GLY A 228 1.08 0.98 22.68
CA GLY A 228 -0.24 0.43 22.36
C GLY A 228 -0.63 0.55 20.89
N TRP A 229 0.23 1.08 20.02
CA TRP A 229 -0.05 1.13 18.58
C TRP A 229 0.06 -0.25 17.94
N ARG A 230 -0.85 -0.55 17.02
CA ARG A 230 -0.71 -1.66 16.07
C ARG A 230 -0.08 -1.15 14.78
N LEU A 231 0.76 -1.96 14.15
CA LEU A 231 1.47 -1.55 12.93
C LEU A 231 0.94 -2.32 11.72
N LEU A 232 0.73 -1.61 10.62
CA LEU A 232 0.35 -2.12 9.32
C LEU A 232 1.51 -1.83 8.34
N PRO A 233 2.46 -2.76 8.16
CA PRO A 233 3.67 -2.48 7.38
C PRO A 233 3.38 -2.55 5.87
N LEU A 234 3.55 -1.42 5.18
CA LEU A 234 3.40 -1.28 3.72
C LEU A 234 4.77 -1.32 3.01
N PHE A 235 4.87 -2.17 2.00
CA PHE A 235 6.01 -2.25 1.09
C PHE A 235 5.61 -1.68 -0.27
N VAL A 236 6.26 -0.58 -0.68
CA VAL A 236 5.97 0.07 -1.96
C VAL A 236 7.01 -0.36 -2.98
N GLY A 237 6.78 -1.54 -3.53
CA GLY A 237 7.65 -2.16 -4.52
C GLY A 237 7.50 -1.57 -5.91
N SER A 238 7.89 -2.36 -6.91
CA SER A 238 7.66 -2.01 -8.30
C SER A 238 6.17 -1.98 -8.65
N GLN A 239 5.83 -1.07 -9.55
CA GLN A 239 4.46 -0.67 -9.86
C GLN A 239 4.02 -1.19 -11.22
N ALA A 240 2.70 -1.29 -11.42
CA ALA A 240 2.15 -1.69 -12.71
C ALA A 240 2.76 -0.85 -13.86
N PRO A 241 3.14 -1.45 -15.01
CA PRO A 241 3.73 -0.69 -16.12
C PRO A 241 2.84 0.47 -16.60
N CYS A 242 1.53 0.31 -16.48
CA CYS A 242 0.49 1.28 -16.82
C CYS A 242 -0.06 2.05 -15.60
N VAL A 243 0.75 2.23 -14.55
CA VAL A 243 0.37 3.00 -13.36
C VAL A 243 -0.03 4.43 -13.73
N TYR A 244 -1.13 4.93 -13.16
CA TYR A 244 -1.63 6.26 -13.45
C TYR A 244 -0.72 7.34 -12.87
N ALA A 245 -0.25 7.14 -11.64
CA ALA A 245 0.59 8.08 -10.93
C ALA A 245 1.95 8.27 -11.64
N ALA A 246 2.19 9.46 -12.18
CA ALA A 246 3.41 9.75 -12.93
C ALA A 246 4.69 9.52 -12.12
N ALA A 247 4.68 9.87 -10.82
CA ALA A 247 5.80 9.66 -9.90
C ALA A 247 6.15 8.17 -9.69
N LYS A 248 5.25 7.26 -10.06
CA LYS A 248 5.42 5.81 -9.88
C LYS A 248 5.95 5.12 -11.14
N ARG A 249 5.88 5.77 -12.31
CA ARG A 249 6.33 5.21 -13.60
C ARG A 249 7.81 4.80 -13.63
N PRO A 250 8.76 5.53 -13.01
CA PRO A 250 10.16 5.08 -12.95
C PRO A 250 10.36 3.74 -12.22
N TYR A 251 9.36 3.33 -11.43
CA TYR A 251 9.39 2.09 -10.65
C TYR A 251 8.58 0.97 -11.31
N ALA A 252 8.30 1.05 -12.61
CA ALA A 252 7.55 0.01 -13.33
C ALA A 252 8.16 -1.39 -13.16
N ILE A 253 7.29 -2.40 -13.09
CA ILE A 253 7.65 -3.82 -13.19
C ILE A 253 8.26 -4.06 -14.57
N GLY A 254 9.43 -4.69 -14.61
CA GLY A 254 10.16 -4.96 -15.84
C GLY A 254 9.71 -6.24 -16.55
N GLY A 255 10.47 -6.68 -17.55
CA GLY A 255 10.16 -7.86 -18.37
C GLY A 255 10.26 -9.22 -17.65
N THR A 256 10.61 -9.27 -16.36
CA THR A 256 10.69 -10.51 -15.56
C THR A 256 9.82 -10.43 -14.30
N PRO A 257 8.50 -10.20 -14.43
CA PRO A 257 7.62 -9.88 -13.30
C PRO A 257 7.67 -10.92 -12.18
N TRP A 258 7.73 -12.21 -12.53
CA TRP A 258 7.79 -13.28 -11.53
C TRP A 258 9.08 -13.23 -10.70
N SER A 259 10.25 -13.26 -11.36
CA SER A 259 11.54 -13.20 -10.68
C SER A 259 11.72 -11.90 -9.89
N GLN A 260 11.16 -10.80 -10.38
CA GLN A 260 11.15 -9.52 -9.69
C GLN A 260 10.28 -9.57 -8.42
N GLY A 261 9.09 -10.16 -8.47
CA GLY A 261 8.22 -10.35 -7.30
C GLY A 261 8.88 -11.20 -6.20
N VAL A 262 9.59 -12.27 -6.57
CA VAL A 262 10.37 -13.08 -5.61
C VAL A 262 11.49 -12.27 -4.96
N ARG A 263 12.27 -11.51 -5.76
CA ARG A 263 13.39 -10.71 -5.25
C ARG A 263 12.91 -9.66 -4.26
N GLU A 264 11.91 -8.88 -4.65
CA GLU A 264 11.41 -7.82 -3.78
C GLU A 264 10.76 -8.45 -2.53
N ALA A 265 10.14 -9.65 -2.60
CA ALA A 265 9.53 -10.30 -1.43
C ALA A 265 10.58 -10.65 -0.38
N GLY A 266 11.73 -11.12 -0.84
CA GLY A 266 12.91 -11.28 0.00
C GLY A 266 13.39 -9.95 0.61
N GLU A 267 13.33 -8.84 -0.14
CA GLU A 267 13.67 -7.51 0.38
C GLU A 267 12.71 -7.05 1.49
N ALA A 268 11.40 -7.19 1.30
CA ALA A 268 10.43 -6.87 2.35
C ALA A 268 10.67 -7.72 3.60
N VAL A 269 10.83 -9.03 3.47
CA VAL A 269 11.05 -9.87 4.65
C VAL A 269 12.34 -9.49 5.38
N ARG A 270 13.43 -9.20 4.65
CA ARG A 270 14.68 -8.71 5.28
C ARG A 270 14.47 -7.38 5.99
N ALA A 271 13.81 -6.41 5.36
CA ALA A 271 13.53 -5.11 5.96
C ALA A 271 12.61 -5.21 7.19
N ALA A 272 11.57 -6.06 7.13
CA ALA A 272 10.67 -6.32 8.24
C ALA A 272 11.42 -6.92 9.43
N ARG A 273 12.25 -7.94 9.20
CA ARG A 273 13.10 -8.54 10.25
C ARG A 273 14.06 -7.53 10.87
N ALA A 274 14.70 -6.71 10.05
CA ALA A 274 15.61 -5.67 10.52
C ALA A 274 14.93 -4.67 11.46
N LEU A 275 13.63 -4.43 11.28
CA LEU A 275 12.80 -3.57 12.14
C LEU A 275 12.18 -4.28 13.36
N GLY A 276 12.44 -5.58 13.55
CA GLY A 276 11.83 -6.36 14.63
C GLY A 276 10.37 -6.78 14.36
N ILE A 277 9.96 -6.81 13.09
CA ILE A 277 8.65 -7.35 12.68
C ILE A 277 8.81 -8.85 12.43
N GLY A 278 8.28 -9.64 13.35
CA GLY A 278 8.44 -11.10 13.38
C GLY A 278 7.61 -11.83 12.33
N THR A 279 7.87 -13.13 12.19
CA THR A 279 7.08 -14.05 11.34
C THR A 279 5.61 -14.06 11.74
N SER A 280 4.77 -14.59 10.86
CA SER A 280 3.30 -14.50 10.88
C SER A 280 2.75 -13.08 10.75
N SER A 281 3.58 -12.02 10.72
CA SER A 281 3.10 -10.66 10.46
C SER A 281 2.58 -10.52 9.01
N PRO A 282 1.56 -9.68 8.78
CA PRO A 282 1.21 -9.25 7.43
C PRO A 282 2.27 -8.29 6.89
N LEU A 283 2.57 -8.39 5.59
CA LEU A 283 3.33 -7.40 4.82
C LEU A 283 2.46 -6.98 3.63
N TYR A 284 2.05 -5.71 3.59
CA TYR A 284 1.12 -5.21 2.59
C TYR A 284 1.89 -4.69 1.37
N LEU A 285 1.79 -5.39 0.24
CA LEU A 285 2.32 -4.91 -1.03
C LEU A 285 1.42 -3.79 -1.56
N ASP A 286 1.97 -2.61 -1.75
CA ASP A 286 1.30 -1.45 -2.32
C ASP A 286 1.46 -1.44 -3.85
N ILE A 287 0.35 -1.64 -4.56
CA ILE A 287 0.23 -1.41 -6.01
C ILE A 287 -0.78 -0.31 -6.24
N GLU A 288 -0.29 0.81 -6.73
CA GLU A 288 -1.06 2.01 -7.03
C GLU A 288 -2.03 1.77 -8.19
N ALA A 289 -3.06 2.62 -8.30
CA ALA A 289 -4.05 2.51 -9.37
C ALA A 289 -3.39 2.54 -10.77
N TYR A 290 -3.82 1.62 -11.63
CA TYR A 290 -3.28 1.45 -12.97
C TYR A 290 -4.40 1.22 -13.99
N GLN A 291 -4.06 1.30 -15.28
CA GLN A 291 -5.02 1.13 -16.36
C GLN A 291 -5.62 -0.27 -16.39
N VAL A 292 -6.83 -0.39 -15.83
CA VAL A 292 -7.50 -1.69 -15.59
C VAL A 292 -7.79 -2.45 -16.87
N GLU A 293 -8.07 -1.76 -17.98
CA GLU A 293 -8.40 -2.39 -19.26
C GLU A 293 -7.17 -2.77 -20.11
N ASP A 294 -5.96 -2.39 -19.68
CA ASP A 294 -4.72 -2.85 -20.33
C ASP A 294 -4.39 -4.27 -19.83
N THR A 295 -4.78 -5.26 -20.65
CA THR A 295 -4.63 -6.68 -20.31
C THR A 295 -3.17 -7.14 -20.19
N SER A 296 -2.25 -6.55 -20.95
CA SER A 296 -0.82 -6.90 -20.89
C SER A 296 -0.17 -6.35 -19.62
N CYS A 297 -0.48 -5.10 -19.28
CA CYS A 297 -0.10 -4.51 -18.01
C CYS A 297 -0.68 -5.28 -16.82
N ALA A 298 -1.95 -5.66 -16.89
CA ALA A 298 -2.63 -6.44 -15.87
C ALA A 298 -1.97 -7.81 -15.67
N ALA A 299 -1.67 -8.54 -16.75
CA ALA A 299 -1.01 -9.84 -16.69
C ALA A 299 0.40 -9.74 -16.06
N THR A 300 1.16 -8.72 -16.45
CA THR A 300 2.48 -8.43 -15.86
C THR A 300 2.38 -8.16 -14.36
N THR A 301 1.44 -7.30 -13.96
CA THR A 301 1.21 -6.93 -12.56
C THR A 301 0.75 -8.12 -11.72
N LEU A 302 -0.21 -8.91 -12.22
CA LEU A 302 -0.70 -10.11 -11.54
C LEU A 302 0.38 -11.18 -11.38
N SER A 303 1.24 -11.38 -12.39
CA SER A 303 2.38 -12.29 -12.31
C SER A 303 3.35 -11.88 -11.20
N PHE A 304 3.68 -10.59 -11.11
CA PHE A 304 4.50 -10.02 -10.04
C PHE A 304 3.86 -10.19 -8.65
N VAL A 305 2.59 -9.81 -8.48
CA VAL A 305 1.86 -9.91 -7.20
C VAL A 305 1.77 -11.36 -6.72
N ARG A 306 1.50 -12.32 -7.62
CA ARG A 306 1.45 -13.74 -7.27
C ARG A 306 2.82 -14.27 -6.82
N ALA A 307 3.88 -13.93 -7.54
CA ALA A 307 5.24 -14.32 -7.18
C ALA A 307 5.65 -13.75 -5.82
N TRP A 308 5.33 -12.47 -5.58
CA TRP A 308 5.50 -11.81 -4.29
C TRP A 308 4.79 -12.56 -3.17
N ASN A 309 3.49 -12.82 -3.34
CA ASN A 309 2.66 -13.44 -2.32
C ASN A 309 3.14 -14.85 -1.96
N ARG A 310 3.52 -15.64 -2.99
CA ARG A 310 4.06 -16.98 -2.81
C ARG A 310 5.35 -16.94 -1.99
N GLU A 311 6.25 -16.02 -2.31
CA GLU A 311 7.53 -15.92 -1.63
C GLU A 311 7.39 -15.39 -0.20
N VAL A 312 6.55 -14.38 0.03
CA VAL A 312 6.24 -13.88 1.39
C VAL A 312 5.69 -14.99 2.28
N ARG A 313 4.78 -15.84 1.76
CA ARG A 313 4.31 -17.03 2.49
C ARG A 313 5.42 -18.03 2.76
N ARG A 314 6.22 -18.36 1.74
CA ARG A 314 7.34 -19.29 1.88
C ARG A 314 8.32 -18.84 2.96
N LEU A 315 8.48 -17.53 3.14
CA LEU A 315 9.35 -16.91 4.14
C LEU A 315 8.68 -16.72 5.52
N GLY A 316 7.46 -17.20 5.70
CA GLY A 316 6.77 -17.24 6.99
C GLY A 316 5.98 -15.98 7.34
N TYR A 317 5.61 -15.15 6.36
CA TYR A 317 4.81 -13.93 6.54
C TYR A 317 3.47 -14.05 5.79
N LEU A 318 2.51 -13.19 6.15
CA LEU A 318 1.22 -13.13 5.46
C LEU A 318 1.27 -12.06 4.35
N PRO A 319 1.01 -12.40 3.08
CA PRO A 319 0.96 -11.40 2.02
C PRO A 319 -0.35 -10.62 2.09
N GLY A 320 -0.25 -9.33 2.39
CA GLY A 320 -1.33 -8.36 2.22
C GLY A 320 -1.20 -7.65 0.88
N PHE A 321 -2.31 -7.12 0.37
CA PHE A 321 -2.31 -6.35 -0.88
C PHE A 321 -3.09 -5.06 -0.70
N TYR A 322 -2.46 -3.94 -1.04
CA TYR A 322 -3.07 -2.62 -1.13
C TYR A 322 -3.23 -2.21 -2.58
N SER A 323 -4.42 -1.69 -2.94
CA SER A 323 -4.67 -1.02 -4.23
C SER A 323 -6.01 -0.25 -4.19
N SER A 324 -6.24 0.58 -5.20
CA SER A 324 -7.59 1.09 -5.53
C SER A 324 -8.59 -0.03 -5.77
N ALA A 325 -9.80 0.15 -5.21
CA ALA A 325 -10.95 -0.74 -5.38
C ALA A 325 -11.33 -0.94 -6.86
N ASP A 326 -11.19 0.11 -7.68
CA ASP A 326 -11.64 0.13 -9.06
C ASP A 326 -10.65 -0.54 -10.04
N THR A 327 -9.44 -0.87 -9.59
CA THR A 327 -8.34 -1.38 -10.44
C THR A 327 -7.73 -2.68 -9.90
N GLY A 328 -6.64 -2.63 -9.12
CA GLY A 328 -5.95 -3.82 -8.64
C GLY A 328 -6.80 -4.74 -7.77
N VAL A 329 -7.64 -4.19 -6.90
CA VAL A 329 -8.58 -4.98 -6.09
C VAL A 329 -9.57 -5.73 -6.97
N ARG A 330 -10.12 -5.07 -7.99
CA ARG A 330 -11.01 -5.68 -9.00
C ARG A 330 -10.31 -6.82 -9.75
N HIS A 331 -9.03 -6.66 -10.12
CA HIS A 331 -8.26 -7.74 -10.74
C HIS A 331 -8.02 -8.92 -9.80
N ILE A 332 -7.65 -8.68 -8.55
CA ILE A 332 -7.44 -9.74 -7.57
C ILE A 332 -8.75 -10.50 -7.28
N GLU A 333 -9.90 -9.82 -7.19
CA GLU A 333 -11.21 -10.47 -7.07
C GLU A 333 -11.55 -11.30 -8.31
N GLY A 334 -11.27 -10.79 -9.51
CA GLY A 334 -11.44 -11.56 -10.75
C GLY A 334 -10.62 -12.85 -10.74
N GLN A 335 -9.36 -12.77 -10.30
CA GLN A 335 -8.49 -13.94 -10.16
C GLN A 335 -8.99 -14.91 -9.08
N ARG A 336 -9.53 -14.42 -7.97
CA ARG A 336 -10.16 -15.26 -6.94
C ARG A 336 -11.34 -16.04 -7.50
N LYS A 337 -12.23 -15.38 -8.24
CA LYS A 337 -13.38 -16.02 -8.90
C LYS A 337 -12.94 -17.07 -9.93
N ALA A 338 -11.80 -16.86 -10.58
CA ALA A 338 -11.20 -17.80 -11.53
C ALA A 338 -10.46 -18.98 -10.87
N GLY A 339 -10.33 -19.02 -9.53
CA GLY A 339 -9.61 -20.08 -8.81
C GLY A 339 -8.08 -19.96 -8.90
N THR A 340 -7.55 -18.78 -9.25
CA THR A 340 -6.11 -18.54 -9.35
C THR A 340 -5.44 -18.71 -7.98
N GLN A 341 -4.30 -19.40 -7.97
CA GLN A 341 -3.49 -19.64 -6.78
C GLN A 341 -2.60 -18.42 -6.44
N ASP A 342 -1.97 -18.43 -5.26
CA ASP A 342 -1.01 -17.40 -4.81
C ASP A 342 -1.58 -15.98 -4.70
N LEU A 343 -2.88 -15.84 -4.45
CA LEU A 343 -3.52 -14.54 -4.18
C LEU A 343 -3.15 -14.02 -2.80
N PRO A 344 -3.42 -12.74 -2.46
CA PRO A 344 -3.14 -12.18 -1.13
C PRO A 344 -3.98 -12.86 -0.04
N SER A 345 -3.44 -12.93 1.18
CA SER A 345 -4.16 -13.38 2.37
C SER A 345 -5.00 -12.29 3.03
N VAL A 346 -4.66 -11.02 2.80
CA VAL A 346 -5.35 -9.85 3.38
C VAL A 346 -5.55 -8.78 2.31
N MET A 347 -6.72 -8.17 2.28
CA MET A 347 -7.09 -7.15 1.30
C MET A 347 -7.17 -5.77 1.96
N TRP A 348 -6.38 -4.81 1.48
CA TRP A 348 -6.48 -3.39 1.82
C TRP A 348 -6.95 -2.64 0.58
N PHE A 349 -8.18 -2.14 0.56
CA PHE A 349 -8.73 -1.44 -0.59
C PHE A 349 -8.89 0.05 -0.33
N ALA A 350 -8.51 0.87 -1.30
CA ALA A 350 -8.82 2.29 -1.29
C ALA A 350 -10.12 2.55 -2.05
N ARG A 351 -11.11 3.11 -1.36
CA ARG A 351 -12.30 3.72 -1.95
C ARG A 351 -12.59 5.05 -1.25
N TRP A 352 -12.26 6.12 -1.93
CA TRP A 352 -12.36 7.47 -1.37
C TRP A 352 -13.81 7.91 -1.17
N ARG A 353 -14.00 8.79 -0.18
CA ARG A 353 -15.30 9.43 0.14
C ARG A 353 -16.39 8.43 0.51
N GLY A 354 -15.99 7.22 0.91
CA GLY A 354 -16.89 6.17 1.39
C GLY A 354 -17.15 6.27 2.90
N THR A 355 -18.22 5.60 3.34
CA THR A 355 -18.34 5.19 4.73
C THR A 355 -17.24 4.16 5.05
N PRO A 356 -16.73 4.10 6.30
CA PRO A 356 -15.72 3.13 6.73
C PRO A 356 -16.31 1.71 6.83
N ALA A 357 -16.75 1.16 5.70
CA ALA A 357 -17.38 -0.14 5.57
C ALA A 357 -16.42 -1.14 4.92
N LEU A 358 -16.26 -2.30 5.54
CA LEU A 358 -15.31 -3.33 5.10
C LEU A 358 -15.95 -4.37 4.16
N TYR A 359 -17.25 -4.63 4.33
CA TYR A 359 -17.93 -5.78 3.73
C TYR A 359 -19.00 -5.41 2.68
N THR A 360 -19.10 -4.14 2.32
CA THR A 360 -20.06 -3.61 1.32
C THR A 360 -19.39 -3.03 0.08
N GLU A 361 -18.08 -3.26 -0.10
CA GLU A 361 -17.35 -2.86 -1.31
C GLU A 361 -17.85 -3.65 -2.52
N THR A 362 -18.38 -2.97 -3.53
CA THR A 362 -19.00 -3.63 -4.69
C THR A 362 -18.01 -4.40 -5.57
N SER A 363 -16.73 -4.03 -5.53
CA SER A 363 -15.65 -4.72 -6.26
C SER A 363 -15.21 -6.01 -5.59
N LEU A 364 -15.66 -6.29 -4.35
CA LEU A 364 -15.34 -7.49 -3.58
C LEU A 364 -16.62 -8.25 -3.26
N HIS A 365 -16.64 -9.57 -3.49
CA HIS A 365 -17.75 -10.38 -2.98
C HIS A 365 -17.84 -10.24 -1.45
N PRO A 366 -19.02 -10.10 -0.83
CA PRO A 366 -19.13 -9.86 0.63
C PRO A 366 -18.39 -10.88 1.50
N GLU A 367 -18.32 -12.14 1.06
CA GLU A 367 -17.64 -13.23 1.77
C GLU A 367 -16.14 -13.39 1.44
N ALA A 368 -15.60 -12.67 0.44
CA ALA A 368 -14.20 -12.80 0.07
C ALA A 368 -13.25 -12.21 1.15
N TRP A 369 -12.09 -12.81 1.41
CA TRP A 369 -11.18 -12.36 2.49
C TRP A 369 -11.91 -12.16 3.82
N THR A 370 -12.66 -13.19 4.25
CA THR A 370 -13.33 -13.26 5.55
C THR A 370 -12.91 -14.52 6.32
N PRO A 371 -13.05 -14.52 7.66
CA PRO A 371 -13.25 -13.35 8.52
C PRO A 371 -11.93 -12.60 8.76
N HIS A 372 -12.00 -11.33 9.17
CA HIS A 372 -10.87 -10.54 9.65
C HIS A 372 -9.69 -10.45 8.68
N ALA A 373 -9.93 -10.13 7.40
CA ALA A 373 -8.86 -9.95 6.42
C ALA A 373 -9.09 -8.76 5.49
N ARG A 374 -9.70 -7.68 6.00
CA ARG A 374 -10.01 -6.47 5.24
C ARG A 374 -9.59 -5.18 5.92
N ILE A 375 -9.08 -4.26 5.12
CA ILE A 375 -8.78 -2.88 5.48
C ILE A 375 -9.37 -1.97 4.41
N HIS A 376 -9.97 -0.87 4.81
CA HIS A 376 -10.54 0.13 3.90
C HIS A 376 -9.89 1.48 4.16
N GLN A 377 -9.13 1.98 3.18
CA GLN A 377 -8.69 3.38 3.14
C GLN A 377 -9.81 4.24 2.53
N TYR A 378 -10.50 5.01 3.37
CA TYR A 378 -11.77 5.64 2.98
C TYR A 378 -11.67 7.16 2.78
N ALA A 379 -10.58 7.78 3.25
CA ALA A 379 -10.30 9.20 3.03
C ALA A 379 -8.79 9.41 2.95
N GLY A 380 -8.33 10.19 1.97
CA GLY A 380 -6.91 10.47 1.77
C GLY A 380 -6.59 11.95 1.91
N ASN A 381 -5.35 12.26 2.30
CA ASN A 381 -4.80 13.60 2.46
C ASN A 381 -5.68 14.52 3.32
N VAL A 382 -6.16 14.01 4.46
CA VAL A 382 -6.94 14.80 5.41
C VAL A 382 -6.04 15.32 6.53
N ALA A 383 -6.16 16.62 6.82
CA ALA A 383 -5.45 17.22 7.93
C ALA A 383 -6.26 17.06 9.22
N GLU A 384 -5.67 16.43 10.22
CA GLU A 384 -6.27 16.26 11.55
C GLU A 384 -5.32 16.73 12.65
N SER A 385 -5.86 17.01 13.83
CA SER A 385 -5.09 17.48 14.97
C SER A 385 -5.58 16.84 16.25
N TYR A 386 -4.66 16.19 16.98
CA TYR A 386 -4.93 15.56 18.28
C TYR A 386 -3.76 15.82 19.22
N GLY A 387 -4.05 16.03 20.50
CA GLY A 387 -3.02 16.33 21.50
C GLY A 387 -2.11 17.51 21.11
N GLY A 388 -2.65 18.51 20.41
CA GLY A 388 -1.90 19.68 19.92
C GLY A 388 -0.95 19.41 18.74
N ARG A 389 -0.98 18.23 18.12
CA ARG A 389 -0.14 17.87 16.96
C ARG A 389 -0.99 17.67 15.71
N ARG A 390 -0.67 18.41 14.65
CA ARG A 390 -1.32 18.31 13.33
C ARG A 390 -0.55 17.35 12.42
N MET A 391 -1.25 16.50 11.68
CA MET A 391 -0.68 15.67 10.61
C MET A 391 -1.61 15.64 9.40
N LEU A 392 -1.02 15.41 8.22
CA LEU A 392 -1.73 15.01 7.01
C LEU A 392 -1.74 13.47 6.97
N ILE A 393 -2.92 12.87 6.92
CA ILE A 393 -3.09 11.43 7.01
C ILE A 393 -4.08 10.90 5.99
N ASP A 394 -4.01 9.59 5.76
CA ASP A 394 -5.08 8.81 5.15
C ASP A 394 -5.79 8.01 6.25
N ARG A 395 -7.13 7.97 6.22
CA ARG A 395 -7.96 7.29 7.22
C ARG A 395 -8.29 5.88 6.79
N ASN A 396 -8.17 4.97 7.74
CA ASN A 396 -8.39 3.55 7.52
C ASN A 396 -9.35 2.94 8.56
N ALA A 397 -10.23 2.08 8.09
CA ALA A 397 -10.96 1.13 8.92
C ALA A 397 -10.31 -0.25 8.78
N VAL A 398 -10.14 -0.97 9.88
CA VAL A 398 -9.38 -2.21 9.94
C VAL A 398 -10.23 -3.30 10.58
N ASP A 399 -10.23 -4.48 9.96
CA ASP A 399 -10.51 -5.76 10.59
C ASP A 399 -9.59 -6.82 9.95
N ALA A 400 -8.35 -6.88 10.44
CA ALA A 400 -7.27 -7.59 9.77
C ALA A 400 -6.13 -8.00 10.73
N PRO A 401 -5.23 -8.91 10.30
CA PRO A 401 -3.93 -9.10 10.93
C PRO A 401 -3.14 -7.79 11.05
N VAL A 402 -2.29 -7.68 12.06
CA VAL A 402 -1.33 -6.58 12.25
C VAL A 402 0.04 -7.15 12.57
N ALA A 403 1.08 -6.31 12.51
CA ALA A 403 2.45 -6.76 12.79
C ALA A 403 2.58 -7.36 14.20
N ARG A 404 3.30 -8.48 14.28
CA ARG A 404 3.87 -9.02 15.51
C ARG A 404 5.24 -8.37 15.71
N VAL A 405 5.37 -7.56 16.75
CA VAL A 405 6.64 -6.94 17.10
C VAL A 405 7.36 -7.83 18.08
N THR A 406 8.55 -8.30 17.70
CA THR A 406 9.44 -9.06 18.57
C THR A 406 10.37 -8.07 19.25
N THR A 407 10.13 -7.77 20.52
CA THR A 407 11.14 -7.09 21.33
C THR A 407 12.23 -8.11 21.63
N THR A 408 13.39 -8.01 20.98
CA THR A 408 14.59 -8.67 21.51
C THR A 408 14.79 -8.11 22.91
N GLY A 409 14.51 -8.93 23.92
CA GLY A 409 14.89 -8.65 25.30
C GLY A 409 16.40 -8.48 25.34
N ASN A 410 16.84 -7.48 26.10
CA ASN A 410 18.24 -7.32 26.50
C ASN A 410 18.79 -8.62 27.11
#